data_AF-A0A944SUV8-F1
#
_entry.id   AF-A0A944SUV8-F1
#
_cell.length_a   1.000
_cell.length_b   1.000
_cell.length_c   1.000
_cell.angle_alpha   90.00
_cell.angle_beta   90.00
_cell.angle_gamma   90.00
#
_symmetry.space_group_name_H-M   'P 1'
#
loop_
_entity.id
_entity.type
_entity.pdbx_description
1 polymer ?
#
loop_
_entity_poly.entity_id
_entity_poly.type
_entity_poly.pdbx_seq_one_letter_code
_entity_poly.pdbx_strand_id
1 'polypeptide(L)'
;MFEVIVHKGKLKQAFSDCFDPLKSIFDNVPIPMQKDRYVNGAILGTCRGYAETVKLSEKGFASIVDAVFEEIFRQDSIDVQTRTETWLTEADAVFMESYYQAKEKASRDIDLAWLQTYAKAHFDAAFEVRHTT
;
A
#
# COMPACT_ATOMS: atom_id res chain seq x y z
N MET A 1 -19.57 6.97 -10.26
CA MET A 1 -18.50 7.94 -9.89
C MET A 1 -18.46 8.15 -8.38
N PHE A 2 -19.60 8.41 -7.72
CA PHE A 2 -19.68 8.55 -6.26
C PHE A 2 -19.28 7.30 -5.45
N GLU A 3 -19.61 6.09 -5.91
CA GLU A 3 -19.27 4.85 -5.19
C GLU A 3 -17.75 4.64 -5.05
N VAL A 4 -16.99 4.88 -6.12
CA VAL A 4 -15.53 4.73 -6.11
C VAL A 4 -14.87 5.69 -5.12
N ILE A 5 -15.42 6.90 -4.94
CA ILE A 5 -14.88 7.89 -4.00
C ILE A 5 -14.93 7.36 -2.55
N VAL A 6 -16.02 6.68 -2.17
CA VAL A 6 -16.15 6.08 -0.84
C VAL A 6 -15.10 4.99 -0.63
N HIS A 7 -14.91 4.13 -1.63
CA HIS A 7 -13.92 3.05 -1.56
C HIS A 7 -12.48 3.57 -1.47
N LYS A 8 -12.15 4.63 -2.22
CA LYS A 8 -10.86 5.31 -2.12
C LYS A 8 -10.62 5.84 -0.71
N GLY A 9 -11.59 6.57 -0.14
CA GLY A 9 -11.47 7.14 1.20
C GLY A 9 -11.20 6.07 2.26
N LYS A 10 -11.92 4.95 2.20
CA LYS A 10 -11.74 3.81 3.12
C LYS A 10 -10.35 3.21 3.03
N LEU A 11 -9.89 2.86 1.83
CA LEU A 11 -8.58 2.24 1.63
C LEU A 11 -7.44 3.20 2.00
N LYS A 12 -7.54 4.47 1.61
CA LYS A 12 -6.58 5.50 1.98
C LYS A 12 -6.43 5.60 3.50
N GLN A 13 -7.54 5.72 4.22
CA GLN A 13 -7.50 5.81 5.68
C GLN A 13 -6.88 4.56 6.30
N ALA A 14 -7.32 3.37 5.88
CA ALA A 14 -6.80 2.12 6.41
C ALA A 14 -5.28 1.99 6.24
N PHE A 15 -4.75 2.32 5.06
CA PHE A 15 -3.30 2.28 4.81
C PHE A 15 -2.55 3.41 5.51
N SER A 16 -3.16 4.60 5.62
CA SER A 16 -2.60 5.71 6.38
C SER A 16 -2.42 5.33 7.84
N ASP A 17 -3.45 4.75 8.47
CA ASP A 17 -3.44 4.27 9.85
C ASP A 17 -2.48 3.09 10.04
N CYS A 18 -2.42 2.18 9.06
CA CYS A 18 -1.50 1.04 9.07
C CYS A 18 -0.04 1.49 9.20
N PHE A 19 0.35 2.53 8.45
CA PHE A 19 1.74 3.00 8.42
C PHE A 19 2.01 4.23 9.29
N ASP A 20 1.00 4.79 9.95
CA ASP A 20 1.13 5.93 10.87
C ASP A 20 2.29 5.80 11.87
N PRO A 21 2.51 4.63 12.53
CA PRO A 21 3.62 4.47 13.48
C PRO A 21 5.03 4.61 12.86
N LEU A 22 5.14 4.56 11.54
CA LEU A 22 6.40 4.66 10.80
C LEU A 22 6.58 6.01 10.10
N LYS A 23 5.53 6.82 10.01
CA LYS A 23 5.58 8.11 9.32
C LYS A 23 6.45 9.10 10.09
N SER A 24 7.14 9.95 9.34
CA SER A 24 7.80 11.12 9.89
C SER A 24 6.79 12.23 10.22
N ILE A 25 7.26 13.32 10.79
CA ILE A 25 6.47 14.54 11.03
C ILE A 25 5.89 15.18 9.75
N PHE A 26 6.40 14.81 8.57
CA PHE A 26 5.91 15.25 7.27
C PHE A 26 5.06 14.18 6.58
N ASP A 27 4.58 13.20 7.35
CA ASP A 27 3.75 12.09 6.88
C ASP A 27 4.38 11.25 5.76
N ASN A 28 5.71 11.14 5.76
CA ASN A 28 6.46 10.30 4.83
C ASN A 28 6.80 8.96 5.48
N VAL A 29 6.56 7.87 4.76
CA VAL A 29 7.03 6.54 5.17
C VAL A 29 8.55 6.39 4.94
N PRO A 30 9.22 5.44 5.62
CA PRO A 30 10.63 5.13 5.41
C PRO A 30 10.97 4.86 3.94
N ILE A 31 12.05 5.48 3.44
CA ILE A 31 12.51 5.30 2.04
C ILE A 31 12.69 3.81 1.67
N PRO A 32 13.23 2.92 2.53
CA PRO A 32 13.35 1.51 2.20
C PRO A 32 12.00 0.82 1.89
N MET A 33 10.89 1.25 2.49
CA MET A 33 9.56 0.67 2.23
C MET A 33 9.14 0.82 0.77
N GLN A 34 9.56 1.90 0.11
CA GLN A 34 9.26 2.14 -1.31
C GLN A 34 9.84 1.06 -2.24
N LYS A 35 10.85 0.30 -1.78
CA LYS A 35 11.51 -0.76 -2.54
C LYS A 35 11.21 -2.15 -1.99
N ASP A 36 10.34 -2.25 -0.99
CA ASP A 36 10.03 -3.51 -0.35
C ASP A 36 8.94 -4.27 -1.11
N ARG A 37 9.31 -5.47 -1.57
CA ARG A 37 8.42 -6.35 -2.36
C ARG A 37 7.22 -6.81 -1.54
N TYR A 38 7.42 -7.08 -0.26
CA TYR A 38 6.37 -7.60 0.61
C TYR A 38 5.32 -6.52 0.88
N VAL A 39 5.74 -5.31 1.24
CA VAL A 39 4.83 -4.16 1.45
C VAL A 39 4.06 -3.83 0.17
N ASN A 40 4.74 -3.72 -0.97
CA ASN A 40 4.08 -3.35 -2.23
C ASN A 40 3.14 -4.46 -2.74
N GLY A 41 3.53 -5.73 -2.58
CA GLY A 41 2.65 -6.87 -2.87
C GLY A 41 1.43 -6.89 -1.96
N ALA A 42 1.60 -6.68 -0.66
CA ALA A 42 0.50 -6.57 0.30
C ALA A 42 -0.48 -5.44 -0.03
N ILE A 43 0.02 -4.26 -0.41
CA ILE A 43 -0.81 -3.12 -0.81
C ILE A 43 -1.65 -3.48 -2.04
N LEU A 44 -1.02 -3.96 -3.11
CA LEU A 44 -1.72 -4.30 -4.35
C LEU A 44 -2.70 -5.46 -4.16
N GLY A 45 -2.29 -6.48 -3.40
CA GLY A 45 -3.12 -7.65 -3.08
C GLY A 45 -4.38 -7.26 -2.31
N THR A 46 -4.24 -6.39 -1.30
CA THR A 46 -5.38 -5.84 -0.54
C THR A 46 -6.34 -5.09 -1.46
N CYS A 47 -5.82 -4.19 -2.31
CA CYS A 47 -6.64 -3.45 -3.27
C CYS A 47 -7.38 -4.39 -4.22
N ARG A 48 -6.73 -5.47 -4.69
CA ARG A 48 -7.36 -6.46 -5.57
C ARG A 48 -8.48 -7.22 -4.86
N GLY A 49 -8.19 -7.81 -3.70
CA GLY A 49 -9.18 -8.58 -2.95
C GLY A 49 -10.36 -7.72 -2.48
N TYR A 50 -10.10 -6.46 -2.12
CA TYR A 50 -11.16 -5.49 -1.82
C TYR A 50 -12.03 -5.23 -3.05
N ALA A 51 -11.42 -4.90 -4.20
CA ALA A 51 -12.14 -4.65 -5.45
C ALA A 51 -13.01 -5.85 -5.86
N GLU A 52 -12.52 -7.08 -5.72
CA GLU A 52 -13.29 -8.30 -5.98
C GLU A 52 -14.48 -8.42 -5.00
N THR A 53 -14.26 -8.16 -3.71
CA THR A 53 -15.29 -8.24 -2.65
C THR A 53 -16.44 -7.24 -2.84
N VAL A 54 -16.13 -6.03 -3.32
CA VAL A 54 -17.13 -4.99 -3.59
C VAL A 54 -17.52 -4.91 -5.08
N LYS A 55 -17.01 -5.82 -5.92
CA LYS A 55 -17.30 -5.94 -7.36
C LYS A 55 -17.02 -4.65 -8.14
N LEU A 56 -15.88 -4.01 -7.88
CA LEU A 56 -15.41 -2.87 -8.67
C LEU A 56 -15.02 -3.30 -10.08
N SER A 57 -15.22 -2.40 -11.05
CA SER A 57 -14.67 -2.57 -12.39
C SER A 57 -13.16 -2.41 -12.40
N GLU A 58 -12.47 -2.86 -13.45
CA GLU A 58 -11.02 -2.67 -13.59
C GLU A 58 -10.60 -1.20 -13.54
N LYS A 59 -11.43 -0.29 -14.09
CA LYS A 59 -11.21 1.16 -13.95
C LYS A 59 -11.34 1.61 -12.48
N GLY A 60 -12.29 1.04 -11.74
CA GLY A 60 -12.44 1.30 -10.31
C GLY A 60 -11.25 0.78 -9.50
N PHE A 61 -10.78 -0.43 -9.82
CA PHE A 61 -9.58 -1.04 -9.25
C PHE A 61 -8.34 -0.18 -9.47
N ALA A 62 -8.02 0.18 -10.72
CA ALA A 62 -6.89 1.07 -11.01
C ALA A 62 -6.99 2.38 -10.19
N SER A 63 -8.18 2.96 -10.11
CA SER A 63 -8.39 4.22 -9.40
C SER A 63 -8.22 4.14 -7.88
N ILE A 64 -8.48 2.99 -7.24
CA ILE A 64 -8.20 2.79 -5.81
C ILE A 64 -6.72 2.50 -5.57
N VAL A 65 -6.06 1.78 -6.49
CA VAL A 65 -4.62 1.52 -6.42
C VAL A 65 -3.86 2.83 -6.48
N ASP A 66 -4.13 3.68 -7.47
CA ASP A 66 -3.54 5.02 -7.58
C ASP A 66 -3.69 5.81 -6.27
N ALA A 67 -4.91 5.84 -5.73
CA ALA A 67 -5.22 6.61 -4.53
C ALA A 67 -4.47 6.12 -3.28
N VAL A 68 -4.25 4.81 -3.16
CA VAL A 68 -3.52 4.21 -2.04
C VAL A 68 -2.01 4.43 -2.19
N PHE A 69 -1.45 4.20 -3.38
CA PHE A 69 -0.03 4.43 -3.61
C PHE A 69 0.33 5.92 -3.46
N GLU A 70 -0.53 6.83 -3.91
CA GLU A 70 -0.36 8.27 -3.70
C GLU A 70 -0.42 8.64 -2.22
N GLU A 71 -1.33 8.05 -1.45
CA GLU A 71 -1.43 8.30 -0.01
C GLU A 71 -0.17 7.85 0.76
N ILE A 72 0.41 6.72 0.39
CA ILE A 72 1.55 6.13 1.10
C ILE A 72 2.88 6.73 0.63
N PHE A 73 3.07 6.82 -0.69
CA PHE A 73 4.36 7.15 -1.31
C PHE A 73 4.41 8.54 -1.93
N ARG A 74 3.29 9.27 -1.97
CA ARG A 74 3.21 10.68 -2.41
C ARG A 74 3.86 10.88 -3.78
N GLN A 75 4.90 11.70 -3.84
CA GLN A 75 5.61 12.06 -5.08
C GLN A 75 6.25 10.84 -5.76
N ASP A 76 6.62 9.81 -4.99
CA ASP A 76 7.26 8.59 -5.51
C ASP A 76 6.24 7.52 -5.94
N SER A 77 4.94 7.80 -5.83
CA SER A 77 3.89 6.81 -6.08
C SER A 77 3.94 6.19 -7.47
N ILE A 78 4.19 6.97 -8.52
CA ILE A 78 4.27 6.46 -9.90
C ILE A 78 5.47 5.51 -10.08
N ASP A 79 6.63 5.86 -9.52
CA ASP A 79 7.84 5.04 -9.62
C ASP A 79 7.71 3.74 -8.82
N VAL A 80 7.00 3.77 -7.69
CA VAL A 80 6.71 2.57 -6.90
C VAL A 80 5.67 1.69 -7.63
N GLN A 81 4.61 2.28 -8.21
CA GLN A 81 3.61 1.54 -8.99
C GLN A 81 4.24 0.85 -10.20
N THR A 82 5.08 1.55 -10.98
CA THR A 82 5.77 0.96 -12.14
C THR A 82 6.62 -0.26 -11.75
N ARG A 83 7.31 -0.19 -10.60
CA ARG A 83 8.08 -1.34 -10.06
C ARG A 83 7.18 -2.47 -9.59
N THR A 84 6.07 -2.14 -8.93
CA THR A 84 5.05 -3.10 -8.49
C THR A 84 4.48 -3.88 -9.68
N GLU A 85 4.17 -3.20 -10.78
CA GLU A 85 3.71 -3.83 -12.03
C GLU A 85 4.78 -4.74 -12.65
N THR A 86 6.05 -4.32 -12.58
CA THR A 86 7.18 -5.16 -13.02
C THR A 86 7.25 -6.46 -12.22
N TRP A 87 7.21 -6.39 -10.88
CA TRP A 87 7.23 -7.57 -10.02
C TRP A 87 6.03 -8.48 -10.20
N LEU A 88 4.84 -7.90 -10.45
CA LEU A 88 3.65 -8.67 -10.80
C LEU A 88 3.85 -9.42 -12.12
N THR A 89 4.43 -8.78 -13.12
CA THR A 89 4.69 -9.36 -14.45
C THR A 89 5.74 -10.48 -14.38
N GLU A 90 6.78 -10.28 -13.57
CA GLU A 90 7.86 -11.24 -13.36
C GLU A 90 7.48 -12.38 -12.39
N ALA A 91 6.32 -12.29 -11.75
CA ALA A 91 5.89 -13.19 -10.68
C ALA A 91 6.96 -13.34 -9.58
N ASP A 92 7.54 -12.21 -9.13
CA ASP A 92 8.54 -12.18 -8.07
C ASP A 92 8.02 -12.93 -6.83
N ALA A 93 8.79 -13.89 -6.32
CA ALA A 93 8.29 -14.83 -5.31
C ALA A 93 7.83 -14.16 -4.01
N VAL A 94 8.60 -13.18 -3.50
CA VAL A 94 8.28 -12.47 -2.25
C VAL A 94 7.07 -11.56 -2.46
N PHE A 95 7.04 -10.90 -3.61
CA PHE A 95 5.91 -10.08 -4.01
C PHE A 95 4.62 -10.91 -4.11
N MET A 96 4.65 -12.03 -4.83
CA MET A 96 3.47 -12.86 -5.08
C MET A 96 2.95 -13.52 -3.80
N GLU A 97 3.83 -13.93 -2.89
CA GLU A 97 3.44 -14.46 -1.58
C GLU A 97 2.60 -13.45 -0.79
N SER A 98 3.14 -12.24 -0.60
CA SER A 98 2.44 -11.18 0.12
C SER A 98 1.18 -10.70 -0.60
N TYR A 99 1.21 -10.65 -1.94
CA TYR A 99 0.07 -10.29 -2.78
C TYR A 99 -1.11 -11.25 -2.57
N TYR A 100 -0.88 -12.57 -2.68
CA TYR A 100 -1.96 -13.54 -2.50
C TYR A 100 -2.44 -13.60 -1.06
N GLN A 101 -1.52 -13.56 -0.09
CA GLN A 101 -1.88 -13.50 1.33
C GLN A 101 -2.79 -12.30 1.62
N ALA A 102 -2.44 -11.12 1.12
CA ALA A 102 -3.21 -9.90 1.34
C ALA A 102 -4.55 -9.95 0.59
N LYS A 103 -4.56 -10.47 -0.64
CA LYS A 103 -5.76 -10.64 -1.45
C LYS A 103 -6.78 -11.55 -0.76
N GLU A 104 -6.35 -12.67 -0.20
CA GLU A 104 -7.22 -13.63 0.50
C GLU A 104 -7.77 -13.07 1.82
N LYS A 105 -6.98 -12.25 2.53
CA LYS A 105 -7.39 -11.60 3.78
C LYS A 105 -8.28 -10.38 3.55
N ALA A 106 -8.30 -9.83 2.34
CA ALA A 106 -9.01 -8.60 2.05
C ALA A 106 -10.51 -8.77 2.27
N SER A 107 -11.08 -7.87 3.05
CA SER A 107 -12.50 -7.83 3.38
C SER A 107 -13.04 -6.41 3.23
N ARG A 108 -14.34 -6.23 3.41
CA ARG A 108 -14.95 -4.89 3.37
C ARG A 108 -14.48 -3.97 4.50
N ASP A 109 -14.00 -4.55 5.59
CA ASP A 109 -13.59 -3.83 6.81
C ASP A 109 -12.09 -3.48 6.80
N ILE A 110 -11.31 -4.04 5.87
CA ILE A 110 -9.90 -3.70 5.61
C ILE A 110 -9.05 -3.77 6.90
N ASP A 111 -8.85 -4.98 7.43
CA ASP A 111 -7.95 -5.19 8.57
C ASP A 111 -6.49 -5.33 8.11
N LEU A 112 -5.66 -4.36 8.50
CA LEU A 112 -4.23 -4.28 8.17
C LEU A 112 -3.32 -4.47 9.40
N ALA A 113 -3.83 -4.95 10.54
CA ALA A 113 -3.02 -5.12 11.75
C ALA A 113 -1.78 -6.01 11.52
N TRP A 114 -1.92 -7.04 10.67
CA TRP A 114 -0.83 -7.92 10.28
C TRP A 114 0.26 -7.20 9.48
N LEU A 115 -0.13 -6.30 8.56
CA LEU A 115 0.79 -5.53 7.74
C LEU A 115 1.50 -4.46 8.57
N GLN A 116 0.78 -3.81 9.49
CA GLN A 116 1.37 -2.88 10.45
C GLN A 116 2.40 -3.59 11.34
N THR A 117 2.08 -4.79 11.82
CA THR A 117 3.00 -5.59 12.64
C THR A 117 4.26 -5.94 11.86
N TYR A 118 4.12 -6.40 10.61
CA TYR A 118 5.25 -6.64 9.72
C TYR A 118 6.09 -5.37 9.54
N ALA A 119 5.45 -4.25 9.18
CA ALA A 119 6.17 -3.02 8.88
C ALA A 119 6.96 -2.51 10.09
N LYS A 120 6.38 -2.56 11.30
CA LYS A 120 7.07 -2.17 12.55
C LYS A 120 8.24 -3.07 12.94
N ALA A 121 8.24 -4.32 12.50
CA ALA A 121 9.33 -5.26 12.78
C ALA A 121 10.47 -5.15 11.75
N HIS A 122 10.20 -4.61 10.56
CA HIS A 122 11.13 -4.60 9.43
C HIS A 122 11.66 -3.20 9.05
N PHE A 123 11.03 -2.13 9.52
CA PHE A 123 11.43 -0.76 9.22
C PHE A 123 11.52 0.08 10.50
N ASP A 124 12.57 0.89 10.57
CA ASP A 124 12.63 2.00 11.51
C ASP A 124 11.70 3.12 11.05
N ALA A 125 11.10 3.84 12.00
CA ALA A 125 10.30 5.02 11.67
C ALA A 125 11.13 6.05 10.89
N ALA A 126 10.50 6.74 9.95
CA ALA A 126 11.17 7.74 9.14
C ALA A 126 11.66 8.89 10.03
N PHE A 127 12.98 9.05 10.15
CA PHE A 127 13.61 10.15 10.88
C PHE A 127 14.09 11.24 9.93
N GLU A 128 14.07 12.47 10.41
CA GLU A 128 14.73 13.60 9.76
C GLU A 128 16.25 13.39 9.81
N VAL A 129 16.93 13.39 8.66
CA VAL A 129 18.33 13.81 8.66
C VAL A 129 18.29 15.33 8.66
N ARG A 130 18.40 15.95 9.84
CA ARG A 130 18.73 17.37 9.90
C ARG A 130 20.11 17.51 9.27
N HIS A 131 20.16 18.00 8.04
CA HIS A 131 21.37 18.62 7.52
C HIS A 131 21.64 19.84 8.39
N THR A 132 22.42 19.62 9.44
CA THR A 132 23.10 20.71 10.11
C THR A 132 24.38 20.91 9.33
N THR A 133 24.61 22.15 8.90
CA THR A 133 25.73 22.71 8.11
C THR A 133 25.65 22.56 6.59
#